data_AF-A0A1N7NUV8-F1
#
_entry.id   AF-A0A1N7NUV8-F1
#
_cell.length_a   1.000
_cell.length_b   1.000
_cell.length_c   1.000
_cell.angle_alpha   90.00
_cell.angle_beta   90.00
_cell.angle_gamma   90.00
#
_symmetry.space_group_name_H-M   'P 1'
#
loop_
_entity.id
_entity.type
_entity.pdbx_description
1 polymer ?
#
loop_
_entity_poly.entity_id
_entity_poly.type
_entity_poly.pdbx_seq_one_letter_code
_entity_poly.pdbx_strand_id
1 'polypeptide(L)'
;MSEHAQQGLRPGQGLSPTHPALLAQPLDYLHEEHLRERRICVELDALAATGAPDADIVAGILAYLRDELPLHLEDEEDDLFPLLRRRCAPEDEIGKAIARLASDHRHTDKDIPLVIAALTRLAEGGSTLSPQMRGRFARFVTDARRHLILENAIILPFARLRLTAQDLETLRLCMMQRRGLARSMEEPDAQ
;
A
#
# COMPACT_ATOMS: atom_id res chain seq x y z
N MET A 1 21.59 -17.73 33.02
CA MET A 1 21.34 -16.29 32.76
C MET A 1 21.36 -16.14 31.26
N SER A 2 20.20 -16.23 30.62
CA SER A 2 20.08 -16.22 29.16
C SER A 2 19.81 -14.79 28.71
N GLU A 3 20.79 -14.18 28.06
CA GLU A 3 20.63 -12.91 27.35
C GLU A 3 19.86 -13.20 26.05
N HIS A 4 18.55 -12.94 26.08
CA HIS A 4 17.78 -12.76 24.85
C HIS A 4 18.20 -11.43 24.23
N ALA A 5 19.18 -11.47 23.34
CA ALA A 5 19.47 -10.37 22.45
C ALA A 5 18.25 -10.12 21.55
N GLN A 6 17.52 -9.05 21.84
CA GLN A 6 16.61 -8.41 20.90
C GLN A 6 17.40 -8.06 19.64
N GLN A 7 17.30 -8.89 18.61
CA GLN A 7 17.76 -8.53 17.27
C GLN A 7 16.85 -7.39 16.78
N GLY A 8 17.29 -6.15 17.01
CA GLY A 8 16.68 -4.98 16.42
C GLY A 8 16.68 -5.10 14.90
N LEU A 9 15.50 -4.93 14.31
CA LEU A 9 15.31 -4.87 12.86
C LEU A 9 16.24 -3.77 12.29
N ARG A 10 17.06 -4.10 11.29
CA ARG A 10 18.00 -3.13 10.71
C ARG A 10 17.23 -1.98 10.03
N PRO A 11 17.76 -0.74 10.03
CA PRO A 11 17.23 0.32 9.16
C PRO A 11 17.14 -0.20 7.71
N GLY A 12 15.98 -0.01 7.07
CA GLY A 12 15.73 -0.48 5.70
C GLY A 12 15.16 -1.89 5.53
N GLN A 13 15.13 -2.73 6.58
CA GLN A 13 14.40 -4.00 6.52
C GLN A 13 12.89 -3.74 6.49
N GLY A 14 12.22 -4.11 5.39
CA GLY A 14 10.78 -3.91 5.19
C GLY A 14 10.40 -2.74 4.28
N LEU A 15 11.37 -2.10 3.62
CA LEU A 15 11.12 -1.11 2.55
C LEU A 15 11.23 -1.70 1.13
N SER A 16 11.71 -2.93 1.00
CA SER A 16 11.78 -3.62 -0.29
C SER A 16 10.39 -3.85 -0.86
N PRO A 17 10.17 -3.67 -2.18
CA PRO A 17 8.89 -3.96 -2.82
C PRO A 17 8.41 -5.39 -2.57
N THR A 18 7.10 -5.58 -2.51
CA THR A 18 6.47 -6.91 -2.34
C THR A 18 6.85 -7.81 -3.52
N HIS A 19 7.28 -9.04 -3.23
CA HIS A 19 7.77 -9.95 -4.26
C HIS A 19 6.63 -10.38 -5.22
N PRO A 20 6.79 -10.21 -6.56
CA PRO A 20 5.70 -10.48 -7.52
C PRO A 20 5.15 -11.90 -7.50
N ALA A 21 5.95 -12.90 -7.10
CA ALA A 21 5.47 -14.28 -6.99
C ALA A 21 4.29 -14.44 -6.01
N LEU A 22 4.13 -13.53 -5.03
CA LEU A 22 3.02 -13.58 -4.10
C LEU A 22 1.68 -13.21 -4.75
N LEU A 23 1.67 -12.65 -5.96
CA LEU A 23 0.43 -12.44 -6.73
C LEU A 23 -0.34 -13.74 -6.99
N ALA A 24 0.31 -14.91 -6.91
CA ALA A 24 -0.40 -16.20 -6.90
C ALA A 24 -1.46 -16.31 -5.78
N GLN A 25 -1.31 -15.51 -4.72
CA GLN A 25 -2.25 -15.36 -3.61
C GLN A 25 -2.57 -13.85 -3.44
N PRO A 26 -3.50 -13.28 -4.24
CA PRO A 26 -3.65 -11.83 -4.37
C PRO A 26 -4.00 -11.12 -3.05
N LEU A 27 -4.77 -11.76 -2.16
CA LEU A 27 -5.08 -11.20 -0.85
C LEU A 27 -3.88 -11.21 0.11
N ASP A 28 -2.93 -12.13 -0.07
CA ASP A 28 -1.68 -12.14 0.70
C ASP A 28 -0.72 -11.08 0.17
N TYR A 29 -0.71 -10.87 -1.16
CA TYR A 29 0.05 -9.78 -1.78
C TYR A 29 -0.39 -8.41 -1.25
N LEU A 30 -1.71 -8.12 -1.24
CA LEU A 30 -2.24 -6.88 -0.67
C LEU A 30 -1.89 -6.74 0.82
N HIS A 31 -1.97 -7.84 1.58
CA HIS A 31 -1.59 -7.80 2.99
C HIS A 31 -0.11 -7.45 3.21
N GLU A 32 0.80 -8.00 2.39
CA GLU A 32 2.22 -7.64 2.45
C GLU A 32 2.47 -6.19 2.03
N GLU A 33 1.74 -5.68 1.03
CA GLU A 33 1.77 -4.24 0.69
C GLU A 33 1.35 -3.37 1.88
N HIS A 34 0.31 -3.75 2.64
CA HIS A 34 -0.09 -3.05 3.86
C HIS A 34 0.99 -3.06 4.95
N LEU A 35 1.70 -4.18 5.13
CA LEU A 35 2.81 -4.27 6.09
C LEU A 35 3.94 -3.32 5.71
N ARG A 36 4.24 -3.24 4.41
CA ARG A 36 5.23 -2.31 3.87
C ARG A 36 4.79 -0.86 4.01
N GLU A 37 3.55 -0.53 3.69
CA GLU A 37 3.01 0.83 3.87
C GLU A 37 3.07 1.26 5.35
N ARG A 38 2.77 0.35 6.27
CA ARG A 38 2.93 0.60 7.71
C ARG A 38 4.38 0.90 8.07
N ARG A 39 5.37 0.25 7.45
CA ARG A 39 6.78 0.57 7.66
C ARG A 39 7.13 1.95 7.10
N ILE A 40 6.65 2.28 5.91
CA ILE A 40 6.83 3.61 5.30
C ILE A 40 6.26 4.71 6.18
N CYS A 41 5.09 4.48 6.79
CA CYS A 41 4.51 5.38 7.79
C CYS A 41 5.44 5.64 8.99
N VAL A 42 6.18 4.63 9.46
CA VAL A 42 7.17 4.80 10.55
C VAL A 42 8.33 5.67 10.09
N GLU A 43 8.83 5.48 8.87
CA GLU A 43 9.93 6.27 8.33
C GLU A 43 9.52 7.73 8.07
N LEU A 44 8.30 7.97 7.58
CA LEU A 44 7.75 9.31 7.40
C LEU A 44 7.61 10.08 8.72
N ASP A 45 7.20 9.40 9.80
CA ASP A 45 7.16 9.99 11.14
C ASP A 45 8.56 10.32 11.65
N ALA A 46 9.52 9.41 11.47
CA ALA A 46 10.90 9.64 11.87
C ALA A 46 11.48 10.84 11.13
N LEU A 47 11.26 10.93 9.82
CA LEU A 47 11.67 12.06 9.00
C LEU A 47 11.01 13.38 9.43
N ALA A 48 9.72 13.34 9.76
CA ALA A 48 9.00 14.51 10.27
C ALA A 48 9.54 14.97 11.63
N ALA A 49 10.04 14.05 12.47
CA ALA A 49 10.59 14.37 13.79
C ALA A 49 12.04 14.88 13.74
N THR A 50 12.91 14.23 12.96
CA THR A 50 14.37 14.49 12.98
C THR A 50 14.81 15.47 11.90
N GLY A 51 14.09 15.53 10.77
CA GLY A 51 14.43 16.37 9.62
C GLY A 51 15.74 16.00 8.91
N ALA A 52 16.39 14.89 9.29
CA ALA A 52 17.64 14.39 8.70
C ALA A 52 17.32 13.12 7.88
N PRO A 53 17.17 13.24 6.56
CA PRO A 53 16.81 12.10 5.73
C PRO A 53 18.00 11.15 5.54
N ASP A 54 17.76 9.86 5.75
CA ASP A 54 18.56 8.82 5.10
C ASP A 54 18.13 8.78 3.63
N ALA A 55 19.09 8.97 2.72
CA ALA A 55 18.84 9.10 1.28
C ALA A 55 18.19 7.83 0.68
N ASP A 56 18.59 6.65 1.16
CA ASP A 56 18.05 5.38 0.67
C ASP A 56 16.61 5.19 1.14
N ILE A 57 16.30 5.63 2.37
CA ILE A 57 14.93 5.61 2.90
C ILE A 57 14.03 6.56 2.10
N VAL A 58 14.49 7.79 1.83
CA VAL A 58 13.69 8.75 1.03
C VAL A 58 13.48 8.23 -0.39
N ALA A 59 14.50 7.64 -1.02
CA ALA A 59 14.37 7.04 -2.34
C ALA A 59 13.34 5.90 -2.35
N GLY A 60 13.38 5.00 -1.35
CA GLY A 60 12.42 3.91 -1.22
C GLY A 60 10.97 4.39 -1.03
N ILE A 61 10.76 5.43 -0.21
CA ILE A 61 9.43 6.02 -0.02
C ILE A 61 8.94 6.69 -1.31
N LEU A 62 9.83 7.41 -2.02
CA LEU A 62 9.48 8.04 -3.29
C LEU A 62 9.09 7.02 -4.35
N ALA A 63 9.81 5.91 -4.47
CA ALA A 63 9.48 4.82 -5.38
C ALA A 63 8.11 4.23 -5.04
N TYR A 64 7.84 3.95 -3.76
CA TYR A 64 6.53 3.45 -3.34
C TYR A 64 5.39 4.42 -3.70
N LEU A 65 5.51 5.70 -3.32
CA LEU A 65 4.44 6.68 -3.54
C LEU A 65 4.16 6.96 -5.03
N ARG A 66 5.16 6.79 -5.90
CA ARG A 66 5.04 7.06 -7.34
C ARG A 66 4.60 5.84 -8.14
N ASP A 67 5.16 4.68 -7.82
CA ASP A 67 5.14 3.53 -8.72
C ASP A 67 4.30 2.37 -8.19
N GLU A 68 4.12 2.27 -6.86
CA GLU A 68 3.45 1.13 -6.23
C GLU A 68 2.09 1.50 -5.63
N LEU A 69 2.01 2.59 -4.86
CA LEU A 69 0.75 3.03 -4.24
C LEU A 69 -0.37 3.26 -5.27
N PRO A 70 -0.15 3.90 -6.44
CA PRO A 70 -1.21 4.04 -7.43
C PRO A 70 -1.77 2.69 -7.92
N LEU A 71 -0.90 1.70 -8.15
CA LEU A 71 -1.31 0.37 -8.58
C LEU A 71 -2.11 -0.36 -7.50
N HIS A 72 -1.69 -0.21 -6.24
CA HIS A 72 -2.39 -0.74 -5.08
C HIS A 72 -3.80 -0.14 -4.96
N LEU A 73 -3.94 1.19 -5.04
CA LEU A 73 -5.24 1.86 -4.99
C LEU A 73 -6.16 1.40 -6.14
N GLU A 74 -5.62 1.25 -7.36
CA GLU A 74 -6.37 0.69 -8.47
C GLU A 74 -6.80 -0.77 -8.17
N ASP A 75 -5.98 -1.58 -7.48
CA ASP A 75 -6.28 -3.01 -7.19
C ASP A 75 -7.51 -3.10 -6.30
N GLU A 76 -7.65 -2.13 -5.43
CA GLU A 76 -8.75 -2.01 -4.52
C GLU A 76 -10.00 -1.43 -5.19
N GLU A 77 -9.86 -0.26 -5.84
CA GLU A 77 -11.00 0.49 -6.35
C GLU A 77 -11.67 -0.14 -7.56
N ASP A 78 -10.88 -0.65 -8.51
CA ASP A 78 -11.39 -1.17 -9.77
C ASP A 78 -11.76 -2.66 -9.70
N ASP A 79 -11.16 -3.42 -8.76
CA ASP A 79 -11.34 -4.86 -8.65
C ASP A 79 -11.85 -5.31 -7.27
N LEU A 80 -11.06 -5.20 -6.20
CA LEU A 80 -11.41 -5.80 -4.91
C LEU A 80 -12.74 -5.27 -4.35
N PHE A 81 -12.96 -3.95 -4.35
CA PHE A 81 -14.16 -3.33 -3.81
C PHE A 81 -15.42 -3.70 -4.62
N PRO A 82 -15.43 -3.64 -5.98
CA PRO A 82 -16.51 -4.19 -6.78
C PRO A 82 -16.79 -5.67 -6.52
N LEU A 83 -15.76 -6.51 -6.39
CA LEU A 83 -15.90 -7.93 -6.07
C LEU A 83 -16.60 -8.13 -4.72
N LEU A 84 -16.17 -7.40 -3.69
CA LEU A 84 -16.77 -7.44 -2.35
C LEU A 84 -18.23 -6.97 -2.35
N ARG A 85 -18.55 -5.89 -3.06
CA ARG A 85 -19.94 -5.42 -3.19
C ARG A 85 -20.86 -6.47 -3.83
N ARG A 86 -20.32 -7.27 -4.76
CA ARG A 86 -21.06 -8.35 -5.43
C ARG A 86 -21.23 -9.59 -4.54
N ARG A 87 -20.22 -9.93 -3.73
CA ARG A 87 -20.16 -11.20 -2.99
C ARG A 87 -20.64 -11.11 -1.54
N CYS A 88 -20.55 -9.95 -0.91
CA CYS A 88 -21.04 -9.77 0.46
C CYS A 88 -22.57 -9.68 0.48
N ALA A 89 -23.16 -10.24 1.54
CA ALA A 89 -24.58 -10.12 1.80
C ALA A 89 -24.89 -8.74 2.41
N PRO A 90 -26.14 -8.25 2.33
CA PRO A 90 -26.52 -6.98 2.97
C PRO A 90 -26.19 -6.92 4.47
N GLU A 91 -26.29 -8.05 5.17
CA GLU A 91 -26.01 -8.18 6.61
C GLU A 91 -24.52 -8.01 6.96
N ASP A 92 -23.62 -8.16 5.98
CA ASP A 92 -22.19 -7.91 6.17
C ASP A 92 -21.89 -6.40 6.31
N GLU A 93 -22.83 -5.53 5.92
CA GLU A 93 -22.72 -4.06 5.93
C GLU A 93 -21.43 -3.49 5.28
N ILE A 94 -20.78 -4.25 4.40
CA ILE A 94 -19.45 -3.90 3.83
C ILE A 94 -19.44 -2.56 3.08
N GLY A 95 -20.59 -2.15 2.55
CA GLY A 95 -20.73 -0.93 1.76
C GLY A 95 -20.29 0.34 2.50
N LYS A 96 -20.51 0.42 3.82
CA LYS A 96 -20.07 1.56 4.63
C LYS A 96 -18.55 1.63 4.73
N ALA A 97 -17.89 0.49 4.94
CA ALA A 97 -16.43 0.40 5.01
C ALA A 97 -15.80 0.79 3.66
N ILE A 98 -16.31 0.24 2.55
CA ILE A 98 -15.81 0.57 1.21
C ILE A 98 -16.04 2.05 0.88
N ALA A 99 -17.20 2.62 1.19
CA ALA A 99 -17.48 4.04 0.94
C ALA A 99 -16.54 4.95 1.74
N ARG A 100 -16.15 4.53 2.96
CA ARG A 100 -15.18 5.24 3.77
C ARG A 100 -13.79 5.20 3.13
N LEU A 101 -13.30 4.02 2.75
CA LEU A 101 -11.97 3.84 2.13
C LEU A 101 -11.84 4.62 0.82
N ALA A 102 -12.81 4.50 -0.08
CA ALA A 102 -12.83 5.28 -1.33
C ALA A 102 -12.89 6.80 -1.07
N SER A 103 -13.48 7.22 0.06
CA SER A 103 -13.40 8.62 0.46
C SER A 103 -12.02 9.00 0.96
N ASP A 104 -11.37 8.15 1.75
CA ASP A 104 -10.02 8.38 2.27
C ASP A 104 -9.02 8.45 1.09
N HIS A 105 -9.10 7.57 0.09
CA HIS A 105 -8.30 7.63 -1.15
C HIS A 105 -8.36 8.99 -1.85
N ARG A 106 -9.58 9.51 -2.10
CA ARG A 106 -9.77 10.83 -2.74
C ARG A 106 -9.18 12.00 -1.95
N HIS A 107 -9.06 11.88 -0.63
CA HIS A 107 -8.38 12.90 0.18
C HIS A 107 -6.87 12.74 0.06
N THR A 108 -6.38 11.50 0.17
CA THR A 108 -4.96 11.13 0.04
C THR A 108 -4.37 11.53 -1.32
N ASP A 109 -5.13 11.41 -2.42
CA ASP A 109 -4.73 11.85 -3.77
C ASP A 109 -4.28 13.31 -3.84
N LYS A 110 -4.84 14.17 -2.98
CA LYS A 110 -4.49 15.59 -2.93
C LYS A 110 -3.21 15.84 -2.13
N ASP A 111 -2.89 14.95 -1.19
CA ASP A 111 -1.72 15.06 -0.33
C ASP A 111 -0.48 14.39 -0.93
N ILE A 112 -0.63 13.29 -1.68
CA ILE A 112 0.47 12.53 -2.29
C ILE A 112 1.42 13.43 -3.10
N PRO A 113 0.97 14.29 -4.05
CA PRO A 113 1.87 15.13 -4.84
C PRO A 113 2.69 16.09 -3.98
N LEU A 114 2.11 16.58 -2.88
CA LEU A 114 2.76 17.52 -1.96
C LEU A 114 3.79 16.82 -1.08
N VAL A 115 3.51 15.59 -0.65
CA VAL A 115 4.47 14.73 0.07
C VAL A 115 5.63 14.37 -0.86
N ILE A 116 5.37 13.94 -2.08
CA ILE A 116 6.39 13.62 -3.09
C ILE A 116 7.29 14.84 -3.36
N ALA A 117 6.71 16.02 -3.55
CA ALA A 117 7.48 17.24 -3.79
C ALA A 117 8.37 17.61 -2.59
N ALA A 118 7.87 17.42 -1.36
CA ALA A 118 8.67 17.66 -0.16
C ALA A 118 9.84 16.68 -0.03
N LEU A 119 9.60 15.38 -0.25
CA LEU A 119 10.60 14.33 -0.22
C LEU A 119 11.67 14.52 -1.31
N THR A 120 11.26 14.90 -2.53
CA THR A 120 12.18 15.16 -3.64
C THR A 120 13.16 16.28 -3.29
N ARG A 121 12.66 17.40 -2.75
CA ARG A 121 13.55 18.50 -2.31
C ARG A 121 14.50 18.08 -1.21
N LEU A 122 14.07 17.24 -0.27
CA LEU A 122 14.94 16.71 0.77
C LEU A 122 16.05 15.82 0.18
N ALA A 123 15.72 14.97 -0.80
CA ALA A 123 16.70 14.12 -1.49
C ALA A 123 17.74 14.93 -2.27
N GLU A 124 17.35 16.09 -2.82
CA GLU A 124 18.23 17.00 -3.57
C GLU A 124 19.14 17.88 -2.68
N GLY A 125 19.19 17.63 -1.37
CA GLY A 125 19.97 18.42 -0.41
C GLY A 125 19.28 19.72 0.03
N GLY A 126 17.96 19.81 -0.19
CA GLY A 126 17.14 20.93 0.28
C GLY A 126 17.11 21.04 1.81
N SER A 127 16.68 22.21 2.28
CA SER A 127 16.56 22.51 3.71
C SER A 127 15.53 21.62 4.42
N THR A 128 15.64 21.56 5.76
CA THR A 128 14.73 20.81 6.62
C THR A 128 13.26 21.14 6.37
N LEU A 129 12.36 20.17 6.58
CA LEU A 129 10.91 20.38 6.45
C LEU A 129 10.42 21.60 7.25
N SER A 130 9.51 22.39 6.67
CA SER A 130 8.84 23.46 7.40
C SER A 130 7.90 22.89 8.48
N PRO A 131 7.55 23.64 9.55
CA PRO A 131 6.58 23.19 10.54
C PRO A 131 5.23 22.80 9.92
N GLN A 132 4.79 23.53 8.89
CA GLN A 132 3.57 23.23 8.16
C GLN A 132 3.67 21.88 7.43
N MET A 133 4.81 21.59 6.79
CA MET A 133 5.00 20.33 6.08
C MET A 133 5.14 19.15 7.04
N ARG A 134 5.83 19.32 8.17
CA ARG A 134 5.83 18.32 9.26
C ARG A 134 4.40 18.00 9.72
N GLY A 135 3.58 19.01 9.92
CA GLY A 135 2.17 18.83 10.27
C GLY A 135 1.36 18.12 9.18
N ARG A 136 1.70 18.30 7.89
CA ARG A 136 1.08 17.56 6.78
C ARG A 136 1.49 16.09 6.78
N PHE A 137 2.78 15.80 6.96
CA PHE A 137 3.29 14.43 7.05
C PHE A 137 2.61 13.67 8.19
N ALA A 138 2.53 14.27 9.38
CA ALA A 138 1.87 13.65 10.53
C ALA A 138 0.39 13.32 10.28
N ARG A 139 -0.34 14.19 9.56
CA ARG A 139 -1.74 13.90 9.16
C ARG A 139 -1.82 12.79 8.13
N PHE A 140 -1.04 12.87 7.06
CA PHE A 140 -0.96 11.84 6.02
C PHE A 140 -0.71 10.45 6.63
N VAL A 141 0.29 10.35 7.52
CA VAL A 141 0.62 9.10 8.21
C VAL A 141 -0.50 8.64 9.16
N THR A 142 -1.15 9.57 9.86
CA THR A 142 -2.29 9.23 10.74
C THR A 142 -3.45 8.66 9.94
N ASP A 143 -3.75 9.26 8.79
CA ASP A 143 -4.86 8.86 7.94
C ASP A 143 -4.56 7.52 7.26
N ALA A 144 -3.36 7.32 6.71
CA ALA A 144 -2.89 6.05 6.16
C ALA A 144 -2.97 4.91 7.20
N ARG A 145 -2.57 5.14 8.46
CA ARG A 145 -2.70 4.11 9.52
C ARG A 145 -4.14 3.72 9.81
N ARG A 146 -5.06 4.68 9.83
CA ARG A 146 -6.50 4.42 10.06
C ARG A 146 -7.10 3.65 8.89
N HIS A 147 -6.69 4.02 7.68
CA HIS A 147 -7.04 3.37 6.43
C HIS A 147 -6.65 1.89 6.45
N LEU A 148 -5.36 1.60 6.70
CA LEU A 148 -4.82 0.25 6.82
C LEU A 148 -5.49 -0.59 7.93
N ILE A 149 -5.90 0.03 9.05
CA ILE A 149 -6.63 -0.69 10.10
C ILE A 149 -7.99 -1.17 9.56
N LEU A 150 -8.71 -0.31 8.84
CA LEU A 150 -10.01 -0.66 8.28
C LEU A 150 -9.89 -1.77 7.24
N GLU A 151 -8.88 -1.70 6.36
CA GLU A 151 -8.64 -2.74 5.37
C GLU A 151 -8.27 -4.09 5.98
N ASN A 152 -7.30 -4.10 6.89
CA ASN A 152 -6.83 -5.35 7.48
C ASN A 152 -7.84 -5.96 8.47
N ALA A 153 -8.64 -5.14 9.16
CA ALA A 153 -9.61 -5.63 10.14
C ALA A 153 -10.97 -5.99 9.52
N ILE A 154 -11.34 -5.40 8.38
CA ILE A 154 -12.67 -5.56 7.78
C ILE A 154 -12.56 -6.07 6.34
N ILE A 155 -11.91 -5.33 5.43
CA ILE A 155 -11.93 -5.64 3.99
C ILE A 155 -11.29 -6.99 3.69
N LEU A 156 -10.03 -7.21 4.09
CA LEU A 156 -9.34 -8.47 3.81
C LEU A 156 -10.01 -9.69 4.45
N PRO A 157 -10.49 -9.65 5.72
CA PRO A 157 -11.28 -10.73 6.28
C PRO A 157 -12.55 -11.06 5.47
N PHE A 158 -13.32 -10.05 5.05
CA PHE A 158 -14.49 -10.30 4.20
C PHE A 158 -14.10 -10.82 2.83
N ALA A 159 -13.00 -10.36 2.25
CA ALA A 159 -12.49 -10.86 0.98
C ALA A 159 -12.17 -12.35 1.08
N ARG A 160 -11.48 -12.78 2.14
CA ARG A 160 -11.19 -14.20 2.40
C ARG A 160 -12.45 -15.03 2.63
N LEU A 161 -13.46 -14.45 3.29
CA LEU A 161 -14.71 -15.14 3.60
C LEU A 161 -15.64 -15.28 2.38
N ARG A 162 -15.72 -14.26 1.52
CA ARG A 162 -16.78 -14.12 0.51
C ARG A 162 -16.31 -14.33 -0.93
N LEU A 163 -15.04 -14.09 -1.25
CA LEU A 163 -14.54 -14.25 -2.62
C LEU A 163 -14.39 -15.73 -2.98
N THR A 164 -14.84 -16.08 -4.18
CA THR A 164 -14.69 -17.41 -4.73
C THR A 164 -13.32 -17.57 -5.38
N ALA A 165 -12.90 -18.82 -5.65
CA ALA A 165 -11.67 -19.09 -6.40
C ALA A 165 -11.63 -18.37 -7.76
N GLN A 166 -12.78 -18.24 -8.43
CA GLN A 166 -12.88 -17.52 -9.70
C GLN A 166 -12.68 -16.00 -9.52
N ASP A 167 -13.22 -15.40 -8.46
CA ASP A 167 -13.00 -13.97 -8.20
C ASP A 167 -11.53 -13.69 -7.88
N LEU A 168 -10.89 -14.56 -7.08
CA LEU A 168 -9.47 -14.45 -6.75
C LEU A 168 -8.57 -14.60 -7.99
N GLU A 169 -8.92 -15.50 -8.90
CA GLU A 169 -8.21 -15.65 -10.17
C GLU A 169 -8.36 -14.41 -11.05
N THR A 170 -9.57 -13.84 -11.16
CA THR A 170 -9.78 -12.57 -11.87
C THR A 170 -8.96 -11.44 -11.26
N LEU A 171 -9.02 -11.27 -9.94
CA LEU A 171 -8.25 -10.25 -9.22
C LEU A 171 -6.75 -10.41 -9.50
N ARG A 172 -6.22 -11.62 -9.37
CA ARG A 172 -4.82 -11.93 -9.68
C ARG A 172 -4.43 -11.51 -11.10
N LEU A 173 -5.23 -11.87 -12.11
CA LEU A 173 -4.93 -11.56 -13.50
C LEU A 173 -4.93 -10.05 -13.75
N CYS A 174 -5.90 -9.30 -13.21
CA CYS A 174 -5.92 -7.84 -13.28
C CYS A 174 -4.69 -7.21 -12.62
N MET A 175 -4.35 -7.63 -11.39
CA MET A 175 -3.17 -7.15 -10.65
C MET A 175 -1.87 -7.41 -11.43
N MET A 176 -1.75 -8.59 -12.05
CA MET A 176 -0.59 -8.94 -12.89
C MET A 176 -0.53 -8.11 -14.16
N GLN A 177 -1.67 -7.89 -14.83
CA GLN A 177 -1.73 -7.07 -16.04
C GLN A 177 -1.28 -5.65 -15.76
N ARG A 178 -1.75 -5.03 -14.67
CA ARG A 178 -1.36 -3.68 -14.27
C ARG A 178 0.12 -3.53 -13.93
N ARG A 179 0.74 -4.62 -13.51
CA ARG A 179 2.19 -4.70 -13.25
C ARG A 179 3.00 -5.17 -14.47
N GLY A 180 2.39 -5.32 -15.65
CA GLY A 180 3.07 -5.77 -16.87
C GLY A 180 3.55 -7.23 -16.83
N LEU A 181 2.98 -8.04 -15.93
CA LEU A 181 3.36 -9.44 -15.69
C LEU A 181 2.42 -10.44 -16.37
N ALA A 182 1.34 -9.97 -16.99
CA ALA A 182 0.50 -10.80 -17.84
C ALA A 182 1.34 -11.27 -19.04
N ARG A 183 1.67 -12.57 -19.07
CA ARG A 183 2.22 -13.20 -20.28
C ARG A 183 1.21 -13.02 -21.41
N SER A 184 1.69 -12.67 -22.60
CA SER A 184 0.94 -12.82 -23.85
C SER A 184 0.45 -14.27 -23.94
N MET A 185 -0.86 -14.48 -23.85
CA MET A 185 -1.49 -15.77 -24.12
C MET A 185 -1.75 -15.93 -25.63
N GLU A 186 -0.73 -15.84 -26.48
CA GLU A 186 -0.77 -16.24 -27.91
C GLU A 186 0.68 -16.66 -28.28
N GLU A 187 1.00 -17.84 -28.82
CA GLU A 187 0.25 -18.79 -29.67
C GLU A 187 0.46 -20.25 -29.20
N PRO A 188 -0.50 -21.16 -29.45
CA PRO A 188 -0.17 -22.58 -29.56
C PRO A 188 0.62 -22.79 -30.85
N ASP A 189 1.81 -23.38 -30.76
CA ASP A 189 2.55 -23.91 -31.90
C ASP A 189 1.60 -24.75 -32.77
N ALA A 190 1.19 -24.18 -33.91
CA ALA A 190 0.51 -24.92 -34.94
C ALA A 190 1.55 -25.84 -35.59
N GLN A 191 1.35 -27.13 -35.37
CA GLN A 191 2.14 -28.23 -35.89
C GLN A 191 2.00 -28.39 -37.40
#